data_AF-A0A533S3D6-F1
#
_entry.id   AF-A0A533S3D6-F1
#
_cell.length_a   1.000
_cell.length_b   1.000
_cell.length_c   1.000
_cell.angle_alpha   90.00
_cell.angle_beta   90.00
_cell.angle_gamma   90.00
#
_symmetry.space_group_name_H-M   'P 1'
#
loop_
_entity.id
_entity.type
_entity.pdbx_description
1 polymer ?
#
loop_
_entity_poly.entity_id
_entity_poly.type
_entity_poly.pdbx_seq_one_letter_code
_entity_poly.pdbx_strand_id
1 'polypeptide(L)'
;HFLLTRRTEEGQTHKAQIISRWLRGETYDQIALHTHHSLASIQRYLSLFVQVIQLHRHGFAAEEIAVLAQTSLYLVREYLAVYEQNDTPACRRRLAEQLERLNQRFQAARGRKKGGT
;
A
#
# COMPACT_ATOMS: atom_id res chain seq x y z
N HIS A 1 2.21 4.30 -35.19
CA HIS A 1 3.60 4.39 -34.69
C HIS A 1 3.53 4.65 -33.18
N PHE A 2 3.46 3.58 -32.37
CA PHE A 2 3.27 3.65 -30.92
C PHE A 2 4.56 3.17 -30.26
N LEU A 3 5.55 4.06 -30.22
CA LEU A 3 6.81 3.79 -29.53
C LEU A 3 6.82 4.51 -28.18
N LEU A 4 7.44 3.85 -27.21
CA LEU A 4 7.99 4.37 -25.95
C LEU A 4 7.04 4.43 -24.75
N THR A 5 6.88 3.30 -24.04
CA THR A 5 7.17 3.20 -22.58
C THR A 5 7.02 1.76 -22.06
N ARG A 6 7.86 0.85 -22.55
CA ARG A 6 8.23 -0.36 -21.78
C ARG A 6 9.62 -0.13 -21.16
N ARG A 7 9.70 0.84 -20.26
CA ARG A 7 10.70 0.94 -19.19
C ARG A 7 9.83 0.87 -17.94
N THR A 8 9.76 -0.17 -17.12
CA THR A 8 10.76 -1.09 -16.60
C THR A 8 9.96 -2.18 -15.84
N GLU A 9 9.96 -3.42 -16.31
CA GLU A 9 9.44 -4.56 -15.52
C GLU A 9 10.56 -5.30 -14.78
N GLU A 10 11.83 -4.94 -15.01
CA GLU A 10 12.99 -5.71 -14.55
C GLU A 10 13.55 -5.30 -13.18
N GLY A 11 12.80 -4.53 -12.38
CA GLY A 11 13.29 -4.08 -11.06
C GLY A 11 12.22 -3.82 -10.00
N GLN A 12 10.93 -3.99 -10.32
CA GLN A 12 9.85 -3.88 -9.33
C GLN A 12 9.34 -5.28 -9.02
N THR A 13 9.32 -5.66 -7.74
CA THR A 13 8.69 -6.94 -7.35
C THR A 13 7.21 -6.92 -7.75
N HIS A 14 6.59 -8.09 -7.96
CA HIS A 14 5.13 -8.19 -8.21
C HIS A 14 4.28 -7.37 -7.22
N LYS A 15 4.79 -7.11 -6.00
CA LYS A 15 4.12 -6.29 -4.98
C LYS A 15 4.14 -4.81 -5.34
N ALA A 16 5.28 -4.27 -5.77
CA ALA A 16 5.41 -2.88 -6.19
C ALA A 16 4.49 -2.56 -7.40
N GLN A 17 4.31 -3.51 -8.32
CA GLN A 17 3.34 -3.37 -9.42
C GLN A 17 1.90 -3.24 -8.91
N ILE A 18 1.49 -4.08 -7.95
CA ILE A 18 0.15 -4.00 -7.31
C ILE A 18 -0.06 -2.62 -6.68
N ILE A 19 0.92 -2.12 -5.94
CA ILE A 19 0.84 -0.78 -5.31
C ILE A 19 0.72 0.31 -6.37
N SER A 20 1.57 0.28 -7.40
CA SER A 20 1.58 1.29 -8.45
C SER A 20 0.25 1.35 -9.22
N ARG A 21 -0.33 0.20 -9.58
CA ARG A 21 -1.66 0.10 -10.21
C ARG A 21 -2.76 0.68 -9.34
N TRP A 22 -2.74 0.34 -8.05
CA TRP A 22 -3.71 0.87 -7.11
C TRP A 22 -3.59 2.39 -6.93
N LEU A 23 -2.38 2.94 -6.91
CA LEU A 23 -2.13 4.38 -6.84
C LEU A 23 -2.66 5.12 -8.08
N ARG A 24 -2.65 4.48 -9.25
CA ARG A 24 -3.22 5.01 -10.50
C ARG A 24 -4.74 4.98 -10.56
N GLY A 25 -5.41 4.38 -9.57
CA GLY A 25 -6.87 4.36 -9.48
C GLY A 25 -7.51 3.01 -9.75
N GLU A 26 -6.76 1.98 -10.15
CA GLU A 26 -7.33 0.66 -10.47
C GLU A 26 -8.08 0.05 -9.26
N THR A 27 -9.18 -0.65 -9.55
CA THR A 27 -9.96 -1.41 -8.57
C THR A 27 -9.28 -2.73 -8.23
N TYR A 28 -9.70 -3.39 -7.15
CA TYR A 28 -9.07 -4.66 -6.75
C TYR A 28 -9.27 -5.75 -7.79
N ASP A 29 -10.43 -5.80 -8.43
CA ASP A 29 -10.72 -6.75 -9.52
C ASP A 29 -9.86 -6.50 -10.76
N GLN A 30 -9.64 -5.23 -11.12
CA GLN A 30 -8.74 -4.86 -12.22
C GLN A 30 -7.29 -5.27 -11.92
N ILE A 31 -6.83 -5.01 -10.70
CA ILE A 31 -5.49 -5.41 -10.26
C ILE A 31 -5.38 -6.95 -10.26
N ALA A 32 -6.37 -7.66 -9.73
CA ALA A 32 -6.39 -9.12 -9.71
C ALA A 32 -6.32 -9.71 -11.12
N LEU A 33 -7.06 -9.14 -12.07
CA LEU A 33 -7.05 -9.53 -13.46
C LEU A 33 -5.67 -9.28 -14.10
N HIS A 34 -5.07 -8.12 -13.85
CA HIS A 34 -3.80 -7.72 -14.49
C HIS A 34 -2.56 -8.35 -13.86
N THR A 35 -2.59 -8.69 -12.57
CA THR A 35 -1.42 -9.25 -11.86
C THR A 35 -1.57 -10.74 -11.61
N HIS A 36 -2.72 -11.35 -11.93
CA HIS A 36 -3.04 -12.75 -11.60
C HIS A 36 -2.90 -13.07 -10.10
N HIS A 37 -3.15 -12.09 -9.23
CA HIS A 37 -3.13 -12.27 -7.79
C HIS A 37 -4.54 -12.40 -7.23
N SER A 38 -4.68 -13.14 -6.14
CA SER A 38 -5.94 -13.19 -5.40
C SER A 38 -6.23 -11.84 -4.73
N LEU A 39 -7.52 -11.51 -4.62
CA LEU A 39 -7.99 -10.32 -3.90
C LEU A 39 -7.44 -10.26 -2.46
N ALA A 40 -7.34 -11.41 -1.79
CA ALA A 40 -6.76 -11.52 -0.45
C ALA A 40 -5.28 -11.10 -0.41
N SER A 41 -4.49 -11.51 -1.41
CA SER A 41 -3.08 -11.12 -1.52
C SER A 41 -2.94 -9.62 -1.78
N ILE A 42 -3.74 -9.08 -2.70
CA ILE A 42 -3.79 -7.65 -3.03
C ILE A 42 -4.13 -6.84 -1.78
N GLN A 43 -5.20 -7.22 -1.06
CA GLN A 43 -5.60 -6.54 0.17
C GLN A 43 -4.50 -6.56 1.22
N ARG A 44 -3.80 -7.69 1.39
CA ARG A 44 -2.65 -7.79 2.31
C ARG A 44 -1.54 -6.84 1.93
N TYR A 45 -1.16 -6.76 0.66
CA TYR A 45 -0.08 -5.87 0.20
C TYR A 45 -0.45 -4.39 0.35
N LEU A 46 -1.68 -4.03 -0.01
CA LEU A 46 -2.19 -2.67 0.16
C LEU A 46 -2.28 -2.27 1.63
N SER A 47 -2.74 -3.17 2.51
CA SER A 47 -2.83 -2.88 3.94
C SER A 47 -1.45 -2.66 4.56
N LEU A 48 -0.47 -3.49 4.20
CA LEU A 48 0.91 -3.32 4.63
C LEU A 48 1.52 -2.01 4.10
N PHE A 49 1.29 -1.69 2.83
CA PHE A 49 1.75 -0.44 2.22
C PHE A 49 1.20 0.77 2.99
N VAL A 50 -0.10 0.81 3.25
CA VAL A 50 -0.72 1.92 3.97
C VAL A 50 -0.19 2.04 5.41
N GLN A 51 0.08 0.92 6.09
CA GLN A 51 0.72 0.93 7.41
C GLN A 51 2.14 1.50 7.37
N VAL A 52 2.96 1.11 6.38
CA VAL A 52 4.31 1.63 6.17
C VAL A 52 4.30 3.15 5.97
N ILE A 53 3.40 3.67 5.12
CA ILE A 53 3.34 5.11 4.86
C ILE A 53 2.84 5.88 6.09
N GLN A 54 1.94 5.33 6.90
CA GLN A 54 1.54 5.97 8.16
C GLN A 54 2.72 6.16 9.09
N LEU A 55 3.44 5.07 9.36
CA LEU A 55 4.57 5.12 10.28
C LEU A 55 5.66 6.07 9.74
N HIS A 56 5.93 6.05 8.43
CA HIS A 56 6.84 7.00 7.82
C HIS A 56 6.40 8.47 8.03
N ARG A 57 5.10 8.77 7.84
CA ARG A 57 4.56 10.12 8.08
C ARG A 57 4.57 10.53 9.55
N HIS A 58 4.63 9.59 10.48
CA HIS A 58 4.82 9.84 11.90
C HIS A 58 6.30 10.03 12.29
N GLY A 59 7.24 9.94 11.33
CA GLY A 59 8.66 10.19 11.56
C GLY A 59 9.47 8.96 11.98
N PHE A 60 8.90 7.75 11.91
CA PHE A 60 9.64 6.52 12.21
C PHE A 60 10.66 6.21 11.11
N ALA A 61 11.84 5.73 11.49
CA ALA A 61 12.86 5.25 10.56
C ALA A 61 12.44 3.92 9.89
N ALA A 62 12.97 3.61 8.70
CA ALA A 62 12.59 2.42 7.95
C ALA A 62 12.82 1.11 8.74
N GLU A 63 13.85 1.07 9.57
CA GLU A 63 14.20 -0.01 10.49
C GLU A 63 13.11 -0.21 11.54
N GLU A 64 12.63 0.87 12.17
CA GLU A 64 11.55 0.83 13.16
C GLU A 64 10.23 0.42 12.52
N ILE A 65 9.96 0.93 11.32
CA ILE A 65 8.78 0.55 10.53
C ILE A 65 8.79 -0.94 10.23
N ALA A 66 9.93 -1.52 9.86
CA ALA A 66 10.05 -2.95 9.57
C ALA A 66 9.67 -3.80 10.79
N VAL A 67 10.13 -3.40 11.98
CA VAL A 67 9.78 -4.05 13.25
C VAL A 67 8.30 -3.90 13.55
N LEU A 68 7.76 -2.69 13.49
CA LEU A 68 6.35 -2.40 13.81
C LEU A 68 5.36 -3.05 12.83
N ALA A 69 5.73 -3.12 11.56
CA ALA A 69 4.95 -3.74 10.49
C ALA A 69 5.21 -5.25 10.33
N GLN A 70 6.09 -5.82 11.16
CA GLN A 70 6.49 -7.24 11.12
C GLN A 70 6.85 -7.70 9.70
N THR A 71 7.65 -6.89 9.01
CA THR A 71 8.04 -7.14 7.62
C THR A 71 9.52 -6.87 7.39
N SER A 72 10.04 -7.23 6.22
CA SER A 72 11.45 -7.01 5.93
C SER A 72 11.76 -5.54 5.66
N LEU A 73 12.92 -5.08 6.13
CA LEU A 73 13.43 -3.73 5.85
C LEU A 73 13.51 -3.45 4.34
N TYR A 74 13.89 -4.46 3.55
CA TYR A 74 13.88 -4.37 2.10
C TYR A 74 12.49 -3.99 1.55
N LEU A 75 11.43 -4.65 2.02
CA LEU A 75 10.07 -4.37 1.54
C LEU A 75 9.57 -2.99 2.00
N VAL A 76 9.94 -2.56 3.21
CA VAL A 76 9.66 -1.19 3.68
C VAL A 76 10.30 -0.17 2.74
N ARG A 77 11.61 -0.31 2.46
CA ARG A 77 12.33 0.62 1.58
C ARG A 77 11.76 0.62 0.17
N GLU A 78 11.38 -0.53 -0.36
CA GLU A 78 10.73 -0.63 -1.67
C GLU A 78 9.40 0.14 -1.70
N TYR A 79 8.57 0.00 -0.66
CA TYR A 79 7.31 0.71 -0.54
C TYR A 79 7.49 2.22 -0.38
N LEU A 80 8.48 2.66 0.40
CA LEU A 80 8.81 4.08 0.52
C LEU A 80 9.31 4.65 -0.81
N ALA A 81 10.17 3.94 -1.52
CA ALA A 81 10.64 4.35 -2.83
C ALA A 81 9.49 4.48 -3.85
N VAL A 82 8.54 3.54 -3.86
CA VAL A 82 7.34 3.64 -4.71
C VAL A 82 6.50 4.85 -4.32
N TYR A 83 6.36 5.14 -3.03
CA TYR A 83 5.61 6.29 -2.55
C TYR A 83 6.25 7.62 -2.98
N GLU A 84 7.56 7.78 -2.79
CA GLU A 84 8.31 8.98 -3.19
C GLU A 84 8.26 9.21 -4.70
N GLN A 85 8.41 8.15 -5.50
CA GLN A 85 8.30 8.23 -6.97
C GLN A 85 6.90 8.62 -7.46
N ASN A 86 5.86 8.42 -6.65
CA ASN A 86 4.47 8.66 -7.00
C ASN A 86 3.83 9.76 -6.13
N ASP A 87 4.62 10.67 -5.53
CA ASP A 87 4.15 11.75 -4.64
C ASP A 87 3.40 12.88 -5.38
N THR A 88 2.31 12.50 -6.04
CA THR A 88 1.38 13.40 -6.71
C THR A 88 0.23 13.76 -5.77
N PRO A 89 -0.41 14.94 -5.91
CA PRO A 89 -1.58 15.30 -5.11
C PRO A 89 -2.72 14.28 -5.17
N ALA A 90 -2.91 13.61 -6.31
CA ALA A 90 -3.91 12.56 -6.48
C ALA A 90 -3.58 11.30 -5.64
N CYS A 91 -2.31 10.88 -5.64
CA CYS A 91 -1.81 9.79 -4.81
C CYS A 91 -2.02 10.09 -3.31
N ARG A 92 -1.67 11.31 -2.88
CA ARG A 92 -1.90 11.77 -1.50
C ARG A 92 -3.37 11.73 -1.09
N ARG A 93 -4.28 12.17 -1.96
CA ARG A 93 -5.74 12.15 -1.71
C ARG A 93 -6.25 10.72 -1.56
N ARG A 94 -5.92 9.84 -2.52
CA ARG A 94 -6.33 8.44 -2.48
C ARG A 94 -5.78 7.73 -1.24
N LEU A 95 -4.54 7.99 -0.87
CA LEU A 95 -3.98 7.49 0.38
C LEU A 95 -4.77 7.98 1.59
N ALA A 96 -5.09 9.28 1.67
CA ALA A 96 -5.86 9.85 2.77
C ALA A 96 -7.25 9.21 2.93
N GLU A 97 -7.99 9.00 1.84
CA GLU A 97 -9.29 8.31 1.87
C GLU A 97 -9.18 6.87 2.40
N GLN A 98 -8.08 6.19 2.09
CA GLN A 98 -7.88 4.78 2.45
C GLN A 98 -7.38 4.65 3.88
N LEU A 99 -6.56 5.60 4.32
CA LEU A 99 -6.21 5.79 5.71
C LEU A 99 -7.44 6.00 6.57
N GLU A 100 -8.37 6.86 6.13
CA GLU A 100 -9.62 7.11 6.84
C GLU A 100 -10.46 5.82 6.96
N ARG A 101 -10.60 5.05 5.87
CA ARG A 101 -11.30 3.75 5.89
C ARG A 101 -10.64 2.72 6.80
N LEU A 102 -9.31 2.64 6.82
CA LEU A 102 -8.59 1.72 7.72
C LEU A 102 -8.73 2.18 9.18
N ASN A 103 -8.63 3.47 9.45
CA ASN A 103 -8.83 4.03 10.78
C ASN A 103 -10.26 3.73 11.27
N GLN A 104 -11.28 3.89 10.42
CA GLN A 104 -12.65 3.49 10.73
C GLN A 104 -12.76 1.98 11.04
N ARG A 105 -12.07 1.11 10.30
CA ARG A 105 -12.00 -0.34 10.60
C ARG A 105 -11.30 -0.63 11.93
N PHE A 106 -10.21 0.05 12.25
CA PHE A 106 -9.53 -0.06 13.54
C PHE A 106 -10.43 0.37 14.69
N GLN A 107 -11.14 1.49 14.53
CA GLN A 107 -12.08 2.01 15.54
C GLN A 107 -13.31 1.09 15.69
N ALA A 108 -13.84 0.54 14.59
CA ALA A 108 -14.91 -0.45 14.63
C ALA A 108 -14.47 -1.77 15.31
N ALA A 109 -13.23 -2.22 15.07
CA ALA A 109 -12.66 -3.39 15.74
C ALA A 109 -12.41 -3.14 17.24
N ARG A 110 -12.03 -1.90 17.63
CA ARG A 110 -11.93 -1.49 19.04
C ARG A 110 -13.30 -1.35 19.72
N GLY A 111 -14.32 -0.88 18.99
CA GLY A 111 -15.69 -0.76 19.48
C GLY A 111 -16.36 -2.10 19.77
N ARG A 112 -16.04 -3.17 19.00
CA ARG A 112 -16.54 -4.54 19.27
C ARG A 112 -16.01 -5.16 20.57
N LYS A 113 -14.98 -4.60 21.21
CA LYS A 113 -14.47 -5.06 22.52
C LYS A 113 -15.16 -4.43 23.74
N LYS A 114 -16.17 -3.57 23.57
CA LYS A 114 -17.00 -3.01 24.67
C LYS A 114 -18.46 -3.49 24.58
N GLY A 115 -18.66 -4.80 24.50
CA GLY A 115 -20.01 -5.40 24.47
C GLY A 115 -19.96 -6.88 24.77
N GLY A 116 -19.70 -7.21 26.03
CA GLY A 116 -19.67 -8.57 26.54
C GLY A 116 -19.66 -8.52 28.06
N THR A 117 -20.79 -8.09 28.62
CA THR A 117 -21.20 -8.36 29.99
C THR A 117 -21.64 -9.81 30.07
#